data_AF-A0AAV5HEN2-F1
#
_entry.id   AF-A0AAV5HEN2-F1
#
_cell.length_a   1.000
_cell.length_b   1.000
_cell.length_c   1.000
_cell.angle_alpha   90.00
_cell.angle_beta   90.00
_cell.angle_gamma   90.00
#
_symmetry.space_group_name_H-M   'P 1'
#
loop_
_entity.id
_entity.type
_entity.pdbx_description
1 polymer ?
#
loop_
_entity_poly.entity_id
_entity_poly.type
_entity_poly.pdbx_seq_one_letter_code
_entity_poly.pdbx_strand_id
1 'polypeptide(L)'
;MNDKTFEFSKKTNIILYGAASIGHLIFENLTYKGYNVIGFIDQRANELSSFIDRPVWALEEIPIELLNNTNTIIIISIKNVFEHEEIVKQIISKGIFNIIYKPYNILQGGGSDYERKISKIYDAILNNQFNEIYVIPQIRAIKYECKDYALIKEIDDFVLAYIPVEFIFTNNYINSPMEKWGNINILAFFTHIGFWNSLLQGNDEGFCDYVNEYCMYTALITNKIKITDMWKKNVIRNRIQIFEQMKLSLETDPLFFVRNAATAEWNEKGYFNLTSGKHRTTFLAAYGYQYIPLKIKKSEYNKFINKEAVEKLSLYLRSENSYKLETVIPHPYFFKHAQIKENGYYIFLRALVDFFSRISFKKYGKIDFSKLRICDCIEENCNIVRLFSRMGSCVYRSYNSSALQLQIDKLFNTHLNNTDFKDDEYDIAVYNYKFFENIINDQKLVDANYYIIMQAQNDEFEKICFKMNFKIIIKISYGYEIREDGNYLIEKRHG
;
A
#
# COMPACT_ATOMS: atom_id res chain seq x y z
N MET A 1 -21.01 10.32 26.42
CA MET A 1 -21.38 11.48 25.59
C MET A 1 -22.78 11.19 25.06
N ASN A 2 -23.73 12.11 25.21
CA ASN A 2 -25.08 11.93 24.67
C ASN A 2 -25.01 12.03 23.14
N ASP A 3 -25.13 10.91 22.44
CA ASP A 3 -25.10 10.88 20.98
C ASP A 3 -26.32 11.64 20.44
N LYS A 4 -26.07 12.78 19.76
CA LYS A 4 -27.13 13.52 19.08
C LYS A 4 -27.68 12.65 17.95
N THR A 5 -29.00 12.52 17.93
CA THR A 5 -29.72 11.77 16.89
C THR A 5 -30.51 12.71 16.00
N PHE A 6 -30.80 12.25 14.79
CA PHE A 6 -31.61 12.91 13.79
C PHE A 6 -32.78 12.00 13.40
N GLU A 7 -33.97 12.57 13.22
CA GLU A 7 -35.15 11.84 12.76
C GLU A 7 -35.25 11.94 11.24
N PHE A 8 -35.01 10.82 10.57
CA PHE A 8 -35.22 10.68 9.14
C PHE A 8 -36.67 10.26 8.86
N SER A 9 -37.45 11.16 8.25
CA SER A 9 -38.87 10.98 7.95
C SER A 9 -39.25 11.58 6.59
N LYS A 10 -40.50 11.45 6.16
CA LYS A 10 -41.01 12.06 4.91
C LYS A 10 -40.93 13.60 4.88
N LYS A 11 -40.82 14.24 6.05
CA LYS A 11 -40.65 15.70 6.15
C LYS A 11 -39.21 16.14 5.95
N THR A 12 -38.25 15.21 5.96
CA THR A 12 -36.83 15.50 5.81
C THR A 12 -36.50 15.89 4.37
N ASN A 13 -35.67 16.92 4.21
CA ASN A 13 -35.10 17.29 2.92
C ASN A 13 -33.91 16.37 2.62
N ILE A 14 -33.95 15.66 1.50
CA ILE A 14 -32.91 14.70 1.12
C ILE A 14 -32.10 15.22 -0.06
N ILE A 15 -30.77 15.19 0.09
CA ILE A 15 -29.82 15.42 -0.99
C ILE A 15 -29.04 14.12 -1.24
N LEU A 16 -28.92 13.72 -2.50
CA LEU A 16 -28.19 12.51 -2.89
C LEU A 16 -26.81 12.85 -3.44
N TYR A 17 -25.74 12.29 -2.88
CA TYR A 17 -24.38 12.48 -3.39
C TYR A 17 -24.06 11.42 -4.44
N GLY A 18 -24.11 11.79 -5.71
CA GLY A 18 -23.86 10.96 -6.89
C GLY A 18 -25.05 10.98 -7.85
N ALA A 19 -24.96 11.78 -8.92
CA ALA A 19 -25.95 11.88 -10.00
C ALA A 19 -25.66 10.84 -11.09
N ALA A 20 -25.88 9.57 -10.76
CA ALA A 20 -25.63 8.43 -11.64
C ALA A 20 -26.63 7.28 -11.36
N SER A 21 -26.32 6.06 -11.78
CA SER A 21 -27.22 4.90 -11.66
C SER A 21 -27.67 4.58 -10.22
N ILE A 22 -26.76 4.58 -9.25
CA ILE A 22 -27.11 4.32 -7.84
C ILE A 22 -27.92 5.47 -7.25
N GLY A 23 -27.57 6.72 -7.58
CA GLY A 23 -28.36 7.90 -7.20
C GLY A 23 -29.78 7.86 -7.76
N HIS A 24 -29.94 7.47 -9.03
CA HIS A 24 -31.24 7.29 -9.66
C HIS A 24 -32.08 6.22 -8.96
N LEU A 25 -31.50 5.04 -8.69
CA LEU A 25 -32.19 3.97 -7.98
C LEU A 25 -32.66 4.40 -6.58
N ILE A 26 -31.80 5.06 -5.81
CA ILE A 26 -32.15 5.56 -4.47
C ILE A 26 -33.22 6.66 -4.57
N PHE A 27 -33.14 7.54 -5.57
CA PHE A 27 -34.16 8.56 -5.84
C PHE A 27 -35.53 7.92 -6.08
N GLU A 28 -35.63 6.91 -6.94
CA GLU A 28 -36.88 6.20 -7.22
C GLU A 28 -37.44 5.54 -5.95
N ASN A 29 -36.59 4.84 -5.18
CA ASN A 29 -37.01 4.18 -3.94
C ASN A 29 -37.57 5.18 -2.91
N LEU A 30 -36.92 6.32 -2.74
CA LEU A 30 -37.33 7.36 -1.78
C LEU A 30 -38.61 8.06 -2.22
N THR A 31 -38.68 8.48 -3.48
CA THR A 31 -39.84 9.20 -4.02
C THR A 31 -41.07 8.31 -4.10
N TYR A 32 -40.92 7.03 -4.45
CA TYR A 32 -42.01 6.05 -4.44
C TYR A 32 -42.65 5.91 -3.04
N LYS A 33 -41.86 6.03 -1.96
CA LYS A 33 -42.36 6.02 -0.58
C LYS A 33 -42.80 7.39 -0.05
N GLY A 34 -42.80 8.42 -0.90
CA GLY A 34 -43.27 9.77 -0.57
C GLY A 34 -42.25 10.62 0.21
N TYR A 35 -40.96 10.33 0.11
CA TYR A 35 -39.90 11.19 0.67
C TYR A 35 -39.53 12.32 -0.30
N ASN A 36 -39.07 13.44 0.27
CA ASN A 36 -38.71 14.64 -0.48
C ASN A 36 -37.21 14.67 -0.83
N VAL A 37 -36.87 14.26 -2.06
CA VAL A 37 -35.53 14.45 -2.62
C VAL A 37 -35.48 15.78 -3.36
N ILE A 38 -34.65 16.70 -2.85
CA ILE A 38 -34.59 18.10 -3.29
C ILE A 38 -33.47 18.39 -4.29
N GLY A 39 -32.49 17.50 -4.41
CA GLY A 39 -31.36 17.68 -5.33
C GLY A 39 -30.26 16.65 -5.19
N PHE A 40 -29.23 16.81 -6.00
CA PHE A 40 -28.06 15.94 -6.06
C PHE A 40 -26.78 16.74 -5.83
N ILE A 41 -25.73 16.06 -5.36
CA ILE A 41 -24.35 16.55 -5.36
C ILE A 41 -23.55 15.66 -6.31
N ASP A 42 -22.78 16.22 -7.23
CA ASP A 42 -21.91 15.44 -8.12
C ASP A 42 -20.64 16.25 -8.44
N GLN A 43 -19.51 15.56 -8.64
CA GLN A 43 -18.26 16.22 -9.04
C GLN A 43 -18.37 16.85 -10.44
N ARG A 44 -19.30 16.36 -11.27
CA ARG A 44 -19.61 16.87 -12.60
C ARG A 44 -20.71 17.92 -12.60
N ALA A 45 -21.02 18.55 -11.46
CA ALA A 45 -22.11 19.55 -11.39
C ALA A 45 -21.95 20.71 -12.39
N ASN A 46 -20.70 21.10 -12.71
CA ASN A 46 -20.44 22.12 -13.73
C ASN A 46 -20.89 21.69 -15.15
N GLU A 47 -20.94 20.38 -15.39
CA GLU A 47 -21.42 19.78 -16.65
C GLU A 47 -22.92 19.43 -16.58
N LEU A 48 -23.39 19.05 -15.39
CA LEU A 48 -24.74 18.60 -15.10
C LEU A 48 -25.44 19.64 -14.24
N SER A 49 -26.21 20.54 -14.84
CA SER A 49 -27.03 21.51 -14.09
C SER A 49 -28.27 20.88 -13.45
N SER A 50 -28.73 19.74 -13.97
CA SER A 50 -29.87 18.98 -13.43
C SER A 50 -29.78 17.48 -13.72
N PHE A 51 -30.44 16.68 -12.88
CA PHE A 51 -30.58 15.22 -13.04
C PHE A 51 -31.97 14.81 -12.52
N ILE A 52 -32.79 14.18 -13.39
CA ILE A 52 -34.18 13.78 -13.09
C ILE A 52 -35.02 14.97 -12.57
N ASP A 53 -34.99 16.09 -13.30
CA ASP A 53 -35.74 17.32 -12.95
C ASP A 53 -35.45 17.85 -11.53
N ARG A 54 -34.24 17.60 -11.04
CA ARG A 54 -33.72 18.14 -9.78
C ARG A 54 -32.38 18.81 -10.01
N PRO A 55 -32.08 19.88 -9.25
CA PRO A 55 -30.79 20.55 -9.35
C PRO A 55 -29.65 19.62 -8.92
N VAL A 56 -28.49 19.82 -9.54
CA VAL A 56 -27.23 19.17 -9.18
C VAL A 56 -26.25 20.26 -8.79
N TRP A 57 -25.59 20.10 -7.64
CA TRP A 57 -24.64 21.07 -7.10
C TRP A 57 -23.25 20.47 -6.98
N ALA A 58 -22.21 21.30 -7.11
CA ALA A 58 -20.94 20.96 -6.51
C ALA A 58 -21.09 21.02 -4.98
N LEU A 59 -20.22 20.33 -4.23
CA LEU A 59 -20.29 20.32 -2.77
C LEU A 59 -20.16 21.74 -2.17
N GLU A 60 -19.43 22.62 -2.86
CA GLU A 60 -19.19 24.02 -2.53
C GLU A 60 -20.40 24.93 -2.82
N GLU A 61 -21.31 24.49 -3.68
CA GLU A 61 -22.39 25.31 -4.25
C GLU A 61 -23.76 25.00 -3.64
N ILE A 62 -23.79 24.16 -2.61
CA ILE A 62 -25.03 23.83 -1.91
C ILE A 62 -25.61 25.11 -1.29
N PRO A 63 -26.90 25.43 -1.55
CA PRO A 63 -27.57 26.58 -0.97
C PRO A 63 -27.42 26.65 0.56
N ILE A 64 -27.04 27.82 1.08
CA ILE A 64 -26.75 28.04 2.50
C ILE A 64 -27.97 27.73 3.38
N GLU A 65 -29.18 27.97 2.89
CA GLU A 65 -30.42 27.66 3.58
C GLU A 65 -30.56 26.15 3.83
N LEU A 66 -30.08 25.31 2.89
CA LEU A 66 -30.12 23.86 3.02
C LEU A 66 -29.02 23.34 3.96
N LEU A 67 -27.85 23.98 3.97
CA LEU A 67 -26.73 23.67 4.86
C LEU A 67 -27.06 23.96 6.33
N ASN A 68 -27.72 25.09 6.59
CA ASN A 68 -28.11 25.51 7.94
C ASN A 68 -29.41 24.85 8.42
N ASN A 69 -30.13 24.17 7.53
CA ASN A 69 -31.37 23.52 7.88
C ASN A 69 -31.10 22.20 8.63
N THR A 70 -31.48 22.20 9.91
CA THR A 70 -31.35 21.02 10.78
C THR A 70 -32.14 19.80 10.29
N ASN A 71 -33.08 19.99 9.36
CA ASN A 71 -33.93 18.97 8.73
C ASN A 71 -33.44 18.51 7.34
N THR A 72 -32.17 18.76 6.98
CA THR A 72 -31.54 18.24 5.77
C THR A 72 -30.68 17.00 6.08
N ILE A 73 -30.71 16.01 5.18
CA ILE A 73 -29.85 14.82 5.23
C ILE A 73 -29.16 14.59 3.88
N ILE A 74 -27.91 14.13 3.92
CA ILE A 74 -27.19 13.69 2.72
C ILE A 74 -27.07 12.17 2.72
N ILE A 75 -27.38 11.55 1.58
CA ILE A 75 -27.21 10.10 1.37
C ILE A 75 -26.17 9.90 0.27
N ILE A 76 -25.08 9.17 0.58
CA ILE A 76 -24.02 8.93 -0.40
C ILE A 76 -24.40 7.78 -1.33
N SER A 77 -24.61 8.09 -2.61
CA SER A 77 -25.18 7.22 -3.64
C SER A 77 -24.25 7.04 -4.84
N ILE A 78 -22.96 6.83 -4.59
CA ILE A 78 -21.99 6.46 -5.63
C ILE A 78 -21.73 4.95 -5.64
N LYS A 79 -21.20 4.44 -6.75
CA LYS A 79 -20.93 3.01 -6.93
C LYS A 79 -19.72 2.53 -6.11
N ASN A 80 -18.70 3.38 -5.98
CA ASN A 80 -17.48 3.01 -5.26
C ASN A 80 -17.68 3.20 -3.74
N VAL A 81 -18.11 2.15 -3.05
CA VAL A 81 -18.34 2.17 -1.61
C VAL A 81 -17.11 2.54 -0.78
N PHE A 82 -15.90 2.38 -1.34
CA PHE A 82 -14.65 2.72 -0.67
C PHE A 82 -14.37 4.23 -0.60
N GLU A 83 -15.05 5.04 -1.42
CA GLU A 83 -14.91 6.51 -1.41
C GLU A 83 -15.86 7.19 -0.42
N HIS A 84 -16.86 6.48 0.11
CA HIS A 84 -17.90 7.08 0.93
C HIS A 84 -17.34 7.84 2.14
N GLU A 85 -16.36 7.28 2.84
CA GLU A 85 -15.79 7.93 4.03
C GLU A 85 -15.03 9.23 3.72
N GLU A 86 -14.36 9.32 2.58
CA GLU A 86 -13.72 10.59 2.19
C GLU A 86 -14.76 11.65 1.89
N ILE A 87 -15.84 11.28 1.20
CA ILE A 87 -16.97 12.18 0.93
C ILE A 87 -17.62 12.61 2.25
N VAL A 88 -17.84 11.68 3.20
CA VAL A 88 -18.36 12.00 4.55
C VAL A 88 -17.49 13.04 5.24
N LYS A 89 -16.15 12.90 5.21
CA LYS A 89 -15.24 13.89 5.83
C LYS A 89 -15.39 15.27 5.21
N GLN A 90 -15.49 15.34 3.88
CA GLN A 90 -15.70 16.61 3.16
C GLN A 90 -17.05 17.24 3.53
N ILE A 91 -18.10 16.44 3.69
CA ILE A 91 -19.41 16.91 4.12
C ILE A 91 -19.38 17.41 5.57
N ILE A 92 -18.71 16.67 6.47
CA ILE A 92 -18.54 17.06 7.88
C ILE A 92 -17.78 18.38 8.00
N SER A 93 -16.75 18.62 7.17
CA SER A 93 -15.98 19.88 7.20
C SER A 93 -16.81 21.10 6.76
N LYS A 94 -17.93 20.89 6.06
CA LYS A 94 -18.94 21.91 5.75
C LYS A 94 -20.00 22.07 6.85
N GLY A 95 -19.88 21.34 7.97
CA GLY A 95 -20.78 21.44 9.12
C GLY A 95 -22.04 20.58 9.05
N ILE A 96 -22.14 19.66 8.08
CA ILE A 96 -23.29 18.78 7.90
C ILE A 96 -23.00 17.44 8.60
N PHE A 97 -23.89 17.01 9.48
CA PHE A 97 -23.69 15.82 10.33
C PHE A 97 -24.76 14.73 10.15
N ASN A 98 -25.82 15.04 9.40
CA ASN A 98 -26.90 14.11 9.07
C ASN A 98 -26.53 13.40 7.77
N ILE A 99 -25.85 12.25 7.87
CA ILE A 99 -25.31 11.56 6.70
C ILE A 99 -25.63 10.07 6.77
N ILE A 100 -26.12 9.49 5.68
CA ILE A 100 -26.27 8.04 5.49
C ILE A 100 -25.28 7.60 4.42
N TYR A 101 -24.47 6.58 4.73
CA TYR A 101 -23.43 6.06 3.86
C TYR A 101 -23.14 4.59 4.19
N LYS A 102 -22.22 3.97 3.47
CA LYS A 102 -21.71 2.63 3.76
C LYS A 102 -20.35 2.74 4.47
N PRO A 103 -20.25 2.49 5.79
CA PRO A 103 -18.98 2.61 6.50
C PRO A 103 -17.96 1.57 6.08
N TYR A 104 -16.71 1.98 5.91
CA TYR A 104 -15.63 1.12 5.43
C TYR A 104 -15.35 -0.03 6.40
N ASN A 105 -15.37 0.26 7.71
CA ASN A 105 -15.15 -0.75 8.75
C ASN A 105 -16.15 -1.91 8.69
N ILE A 106 -17.40 -1.65 8.27
CA ILE A 106 -18.43 -2.68 8.12
C ILE A 106 -18.14 -3.59 6.93
N LEU A 107 -17.68 -3.01 5.80
CA LEU A 107 -17.25 -3.79 4.63
C LEU A 107 -16.09 -4.73 4.97
N GLN A 108 -15.26 -4.33 5.93
CA GLN A 108 -14.13 -5.09 6.43
C GLN A 108 -14.50 -6.10 7.55
N GLY A 109 -15.79 -6.39 7.75
CA GLY A 109 -16.29 -7.33 8.77
C GLY A 109 -16.30 -6.80 10.21
N GLY A 110 -15.83 -5.57 10.42
CA GLY A 110 -15.79 -4.90 11.73
C GLY A 110 -16.97 -3.94 11.93
N GLY A 111 -16.68 -2.82 12.59
CA GLY A 111 -17.59 -1.68 12.78
C GLY A 111 -18.31 -1.65 14.14
N SER A 112 -18.41 -0.45 14.66
CA SER A 112 -19.18 -0.08 15.86
C SER A 112 -20.68 -0.26 15.65
N ASP A 113 -21.44 -0.28 16.75
CA ASP A 113 -22.92 -0.34 16.69
C ASP A 113 -23.52 0.83 15.90
N TYR A 114 -22.88 2.00 16.00
CA TYR A 114 -23.19 3.18 15.20
C TYR A 114 -23.08 2.90 13.70
N GLU A 115 -21.92 2.41 13.25
CA GLU A 115 -21.65 2.12 11.84
C GLU A 115 -22.56 1.00 11.33
N ARG A 116 -22.84 -0.01 12.16
CA ARG A 116 -23.78 -1.09 11.85
C ARG A 116 -25.19 -0.55 11.62
N LYS A 117 -25.64 0.39 12.45
CA LYS A 117 -26.96 1.02 12.32
C LYS A 117 -27.08 1.81 11.02
N ILE A 118 -26.11 2.65 10.71
CA ILE A 118 -26.11 3.44 9.46
C ILE A 118 -26.03 2.53 8.23
N SER A 119 -25.15 1.52 8.25
CA SER A 119 -25.01 0.56 7.16
C SER A 119 -26.31 -0.19 6.88
N LYS A 120 -27.04 -0.63 7.93
CA LYS A 120 -28.34 -1.27 7.79
C LYS A 120 -29.38 -0.35 7.15
N ILE A 121 -29.42 0.92 7.53
CA ILE A 121 -30.35 1.91 6.96
C ILE A 121 -30.01 2.16 5.49
N TYR A 122 -28.72 2.30 5.17
CA TYR A 122 -28.26 2.45 3.79
C TYR A 122 -28.70 1.27 2.92
N ASP A 123 -28.45 0.04 3.36
CA ASP A 123 -28.85 -1.18 2.64
C ASP A 123 -30.39 -1.28 2.51
N ALA A 124 -31.13 -0.88 3.54
CA ALA A 124 -32.59 -0.87 3.51
C ALA A 124 -33.12 0.13 2.46
N ILE A 125 -32.53 1.33 2.36
CA ILE A 125 -32.90 2.33 1.36
C ILE A 125 -32.57 1.83 -0.05
N LEU A 126 -31.37 1.29 -0.24
CA LEU A 126 -30.90 0.77 -1.53
C LEU A 126 -31.79 -0.39 -2.03
N ASN A 127 -32.22 -1.28 -1.14
CA ASN A 127 -33.05 -2.44 -1.47
C ASN A 127 -34.57 -2.17 -1.34
N ASN A 128 -35.00 -0.92 -1.14
CA ASN A 128 -36.40 -0.53 -0.94
C ASN A 128 -37.09 -1.20 0.29
N GLN A 129 -36.31 -1.69 1.26
CA GLN A 129 -36.73 -2.42 2.47
C GLN A 129 -36.74 -1.53 3.74
N PHE A 130 -37.13 -0.26 3.60
CA PHE A 130 -37.08 0.71 4.70
C PHE A 130 -38.46 1.20 5.18
N ASN A 131 -38.55 1.52 6.47
CA ASN A 131 -39.74 2.00 7.19
C ASN A 131 -39.89 3.54 7.10
N GLU A 132 -41.03 4.07 7.55
CA GLU A 132 -41.35 5.50 7.42
C GLU A 132 -40.50 6.44 8.29
N ILE A 133 -40.00 5.98 9.44
CA ILE A 133 -39.24 6.82 10.39
C ILE A 133 -38.01 6.05 10.87
N TYR A 134 -36.84 6.70 10.81
CA TYR A 134 -35.61 6.21 11.41
C TYR A 134 -34.98 7.25 12.32
N VAL A 135 -34.53 6.82 13.48
CA VAL A 135 -33.64 7.62 14.32
C VAL A 135 -32.20 7.28 13.94
N ILE A 136 -31.55 8.19 13.22
CA ILE A 136 -30.18 8.03 12.78
C ILE A 136 -29.23 8.79 13.71
N PRO A 137 -28.05 8.26 14.02
CA PRO A 137 -27.11 8.95 14.87
C PRO A 137 -26.26 9.94 14.03
N GLN A 138 -26.07 11.18 14.50
CA GLN A 138 -25.30 12.19 13.77
C GLN A 138 -23.80 11.86 13.77
N ILE A 139 -23.14 12.01 12.62
CA ILE A 139 -21.68 11.84 12.51
C ILE A 139 -20.98 13.19 12.62
N ARG A 140 -20.06 13.33 13.58
CA ARG A 140 -19.23 14.54 13.72
C ARG A 140 -17.77 14.33 13.34
N ALA A 141 -17.33 13.08 13.35
CA ALA A 141 -16.00 12.68 12.93
C ALA A 141 -16.02 11.18 12.62
N ILE A 142 -15.22 10.78 11.62
CA ILE A 142 -14.88 9.38 11.42
C ILE A 142 -13.82 9.02 12.46
N LYS A 143 -14.13 8.07 13.34
CA LYS A 143 -13.19 7.63 14.37
C LYS A 143 -12.34 6.49 13.82
N TYR A 144 -11.04 6.72 13.83
CA TYR A 144 -10.05 5.71 13.49
C TYR A 144 -9.65 4.91 14.73
N GLU A 145 -9.93 3.60 14.70
CA GLU A 145 -9.44 2.67 15.71
C GLU A 145 -7.92 2.48 15.54
N CYS A 146 -7.19 2.84 16.59
CA CYS A 146 -5.78 2.53 16.73
C CYS A 146 -5.68 1.10 17.28
N LYS A 147 -5.63 0.12 16.38
CA LYS A 147 -5.51 -1.30 16.73
C LYS A 147 -4.58 -2.03 15.77
N ASP A 148 -4.07 -3.16 16.23
CA ASP A 148 -3.29 -4.06 15.41
C ASP A 148 -4.18 -4.76 14.38
N TYR A 149 -4.01 -4.42 13.09
CA TYR A 149 -4.71 -5.06 11.98
C TYR A 149 -3.96 -6.25 11.37
N ALA A 150 -2.72 -6.52 11.79
CA ALA A 150 -1.93 -7.64 11.30
C ALA A 150 -2.19 -8.92 12.08
N LEU A 151 -2.51 -8.81 13.38
CA LEU A 151 -2.71 -9.97 14.25
C LEU A 151 -3.90 -10.83 13.76
N ILE A 152 -3.62 -12.08 13.42
CA ILE A 152 -4.61 -13.06 12.98
C ILE A 152 -5.11 -13.86 14.19
N LYS A 153 -4.17 -14.44 14.95
CA LYS A 153 -4.45 -15.19 16.17
C LYS A 153 -3.20 -15.39 17.02
N GLU A 154 -3.41 -15.57 18.31
CA GLU A 154 -2.38 -16.04 19.23
C GLU A 154 -2.42 -17.56 19.35
N ILE A 155 -1.25 -18.20 19.48
CA ILE A 155 -1.09 -19.65 19.68
C ILE A 155 0.06 -19.86 20.66
N ASP A 156 -0.23 -20.22 21.92
CA ASP A 156 0.78 -20.41 22.97
C ASP A 156 1.73 -19.20 23.07
N ASP A 157 3.03 -19.40 22.89
CA ASP A 157 4.07 -18.35 22.87
C ASP A 157 4.26 -17.67 21.50
N PHE A 158 3.42 -17.99 20.53
CA PHE A 158 3.49 -17.47 19.16
C PHE A 158 2.26 -16.63 18.79
N VAL A 159 2.43 -15.83 17.75
CA VAL A 159 1.36 -15.17 17.02
C VAL A 159 1.41 -15.60 15.55
N LEU A 160 0.25 -15.66 14.92
CA LEU A 160 0.12 -15.56 13.49
C LEU A 160 -0.22 -14.11 13.15
N ALA A 161 0.57 -13.47 12.30
CA ALA A 161 0.36 -12.10 11.90
C ALA A 161 0.70 -11.88 10.41
N TYR A 162 -0.02 -10.96 9.78
CA TYR A 162 0.27 -10.47 8.43
C TYR A 162 1.44 -9.46 8.47
N ILE A 163 2.61 -9.88 8.02
CA ILE A 163 3.82 -9.06 8.04
C ILE A 163 4.05 -8.42 6.67
N PRO A 164 4.34 -7.11 6.57
CA PRO A 164 4.65 -6.47 5.30
C PRO A 164 5.91 -7.07 4.68
N VAL A 165 5.90 -7.28 3.37
CA VAL A 165 7.02 -7.88 2.63
C VAL A 165 8.35 -7.12 2.81
N GLU A 166 8.30 -5.82 3.10
CA GLU A 166 9.45 -4.98 3.42
C GLU A 166 10.21 -5.38 4.71
N PHE A 167 9.59 -6.20 5.56
CA PHE A 167 10.15 -6.69 6.83
C PHE A 167 10.51 -8.17 6.79
N ILE A 168 10.37 -8.84 5.64
CA ILE A 168 10.63 -10.28 5.54
C ILE A 168 11.94 -10.51 4.78
N PHE A 169 12.86 -11.19 5.43
CA PHE A 169 14.19 -11.49 4.92
C PHE A 169 14.40 -13.01 4.86
N THR A 170 15.27 -13.46 3.96
CA THR A 170 15.73 -14.84 3.93
C THR A 170 16.46 -15.20 5.24
N ASN A 171 16.69 -16.50 5.44
CA ASN A 171 17.40 -16.99 6.63
C ASN A 171 18.68 -16.21 6.91
N ASN A 172 18.99 -16.00 8.19
CA ASN A 172 20.23 -15.37 8.63
C ASN A 172 21.39 -16.37 8.51
N TYR A 173 21.82 -16.69 7.28
CA TYR A 173 22.88 -17.66 6.98
C TYR A 173 24.31 -17.17 7.32
N ILE A 174 24.44 -16.26 8.30
CA ILE A 174 25.73 -15.75 8.77
C ILE A 174 26.64 -16.94 9.14
N ASN A 175 27.91 -16.85 8.73
CA ASN A 175 28.93 -17.89 8.96
C ASN A 175 28.56 -19.27 8.39
N SER A 176 27.74 -19.32 7.33
CA SER A 176 27.44 -20.56 6.63
C SER A 176 27.78 -20.46 5.14
N PRO A 177 28.01 -21.58 4.44
CA PRO A 177 28.21 -21.57 3.00
C PRO A 177 27.05 -20.96 2.20
N MET A 178 25.87 -20.82 2.80
CA MET A 178 24.69 -20.20 2.17
C MET A 178 24.62 -18.68 2.37
N GLU A 179 25.65 -18.04 2.93
CA GLU A 179 25.69 -16.59 3.21
C GLU A 179 25.36 -15.74 1.97
N LYS A 180 25.76 -16.17 0.76
CA LYS A 180 25.39 -15.52 -0.53
C LYS A 180 23.88 -15.28 -0.68
N TRP A 181 23.06 -16.13 -0.07
CA TRP A 181 21.59 -16.06 -0.12
C TRP A 181 20.95 -15.78 1.25
N GLY A 182 21.77 -15.37 2.23
CA GLY A 182 21.36 -15.08 3.59
C GLY A 182 21.03 -13.63 3.82
N ASN A 183 20.06 -13.40 4.71
CA ASN A 183 19.73 -12.06 5.20
C ASN A 183 19.42 -11.04 4.09
N ILE A 184 18.71 -11.48 3.05
CA ILE A 184 18.29 -10.64 1.91
C ILE A 184 16.78 -10.45 1.99
N ASN A 185 16.27 -9.24 1.75
CA ASN A 185 14.82 -9.01 1.71
C ASN A 185 14.18 -9.94 0.66
N ILE A 186 13.02 -10.52 0.92
CA ILE A 186 12.42 -11.49 -0.01
C ILE A 186 12.09 -10.90 -1.39
N LEU A 187 11.87 -9.58 -1.50
CA LEU A 187 11.68 -8.89 -2.77
C LEU A 187 12.97 -8.82 -3.58
N ALA A 188 14.13 -8.81 -2.92
CA ALA A 188 15.46 -8.84 -3.55
C ALA A 188 15.86 -10.24 -4.01
N PHE A 189 15.09 -11.27 -3.65
CA PHE A 189 15.45 -12.65 -3.93
C PHE A 189 15.04 -13.09 -5.34
N PHE A 190 15.66 -12.42 -6.33
CA PHE A 190 15.31 -12.46 -7.76
C PHE A 190 15.26 -13.88 -8.34
N THR A 191 16.08 -14.81 -7.84
CA THR A 191 16.08 -16.20 -8.32
C THR A 191 14.72 -16.88 -8.13
N HIS A 192 14.08 -16.66 -6.98
CA HIS A 192 12.77 -17.26 -6.68
C HIS A 192 11.64 -16.42 -7.25
N ILE A 193 11.70 -15.10 -7.06
CA ILE A 193 10.68 -14.18 -7.56
C ILE A 193 10.59 -14.26 -9.10
N GLY A 194 11.73 -14.24 -9.79
CA GLY A 194 11.81 -14.39 -11.25
C GLY A 194 11.24 -15.71 -11.72
N PHE A 195 11.56 -16.83 -11.07
CA PHE A 195 10.99 -18.14 -11.40
C PHE A 195 9.45 -18.15 -11.31
N TRP A 196 8.88 -17.61 -10.23
CA TRP A 196 7.43 -17.54 -10.07
C TRP A 196 6.78 -16.58 -11.07
N ASN A 197 7.41 -15.42 -11.32
CA ASN A 197 6.92 -14.44 -12.30
C ASN A 197 6.85 -15.04 -13.71
N SER A 198 7.88 -15.80 -14.12
CA SER A 198 7.87 -16.48 -15.41
C SER A 198 6.69 -17.43 -15.57
N LEU A 199 6.40 -18.23 -14.53
CA LEU A 199 5.23 -19.11 -14.53
C LEU A 199 3.90 -18.34 -14.56
N LEU A 200 3.79 -17.23 -13.85
CA LEU A 200 2.61 -16.36 -13.87
C LEU A 200 2.38 -15.71 -15.24
N GLN A 201 3.46 -15.42 -15.97
CA GLN A 201 3.43 -14.81 -17.31
C GLN A 201 3.36 -15.84 -18.44
N GLY A 202 3.49 -17.14 -18.14
CA GLY A 202 3.50 -18.21 -19.14
C GLY A 202 4.79 -18.30 -19.96
N ASN A 203 5.93 -17.89 -19.40
CA ASN A 203 7.26 -18.01 -19.99
C ASN A 203 8.26 -18.75 -19.07
N ASP A 204 9.52 -18.87 -19.48
CA ASP A 204 10.58 -19.59 -18.76
C ASP A 204 11.84 -18.74 -18.47
N GLU A 205 11.78 -17.43 -18.67
CA GLU A 205 12.94 -16.51 -18.59
C GLU A 205 13.69 -16.57 -17.25
N GLY A 206 12.95 -16.71 -16.14
CA GLY A 206 13.48 -16.79 -14.77
C GLY A 206 14.02 -18.16 -14.37
N PHE A 207 13.89 -19.20 -15.21
CA PHE A 207 14.32 -20.55 -14.84
C PHE A 207 15.84 -20.66 -14.75
N CYS A 208 16.55 -19.94 -15.63
CA CYS A 208 18.00 -19.95 -15.69
C CYS A 208 18.61 -19.46 -14.37
N ASP A 209 18.17 -18.29 -13.89
CA ASP A 209 18.61 -17.70 -12.62
C ASP A 209 18.35 -18.65 -11.44
N TYR A 210 17.15 -19.22 -11.38
CA TYR A 210 16.78 -20.14 -10.31
C TYR A 210 17.65 -21.40 -10.26
N VAL A 211 17.87 -22.03 -11.41
CA VAL A 211 18.62 -23.28 -11.48
C VAL A 211 20.11 -23.03 -11.31
N ASN A 212 20.68 -22.09 -12.06
CA ASN A 212 22.12 -21.90 -12.13
C ASN A 212 22.65 -21.16 -10.90
N GLU A 213 21.98 -20.10 -10.46
CA GLU A 213 22.52 -19.28 -9.37
C GLU A 213 22.15 -19.82 -7.97
N TYR A 214 20.97 -20.43 -7.83
CA TYR A 214 20.52 -20.93 -6.53
C TYR A 214 20.67 -22.44 -6.38
N CYS A 215 20.06 -23.23 -7.27
CA CYS A 215 19.99 -24.68 -7.08
C CYS A 215 21.36 -25.36 -7.25
N MET A 216 22.09 -25.01 -8.31
CA MET A 216 23.43 -25.54 -8.54
C MET A 216 24.39 -25.12 -7.42
N TYR A 217 24.36 -23.85 -7.01
CA TYR A 217 25.17 -23.36 -5.89
C TYR A 217 24.91 -24.17 -4.61
N THR A 218 23.64 -24.38 -4.25
CA THR A 218 23.26 -25.17 -3.08
C THR A 218 23.72 -26.63 -3.21
N ALA A 219 23.58 -27.23 -4.41
CA ALA A 219 24.03 -28.60 -4.67
C ALA A 219 25.56 -28.75 -4.51
N LEU A 220 26.33 -27.79 -5.03
CA LEU A 220 27.80 -27.77 -4.94
C LEU A 220 28.28 -27.65 -3.49
N ILE A 221 27.63 -26.83 -2.67
CA ILE A 221 27.95 -26.71 -1.23
C ILE A 221 27.86 -28.07 -0.52
N THR A 222 26.84 -28.85 -0.82
CA THR A 222 26.64 -30.15 -0.16
C THR A 222 27.63 -31.21 -0.63
N ASN A 223 28.21 -31.02 -1.82
CA ASN A 223 29.07 -31.97 -2.55
C ASN A 223 28.52 -33.42 -2.63
N LYS A 224 27.20 -33.59 -2.47
CA LYS A 224 26.50 -34.89 -2.45
C LYS A 224 25.65 -35.13 -3.69
N ILE A 225 25.47 -34.10 -4.52
CA ILE A 225 24.55 -34.11 -5.64
C ILE A 225 25.34 -33.98 -6.94
N LYS A 226 25.25 -35.01 -7.80
CA LYS A 226 25.80 -34.93 -9.16
C LYS A 226 24.88 -34.07 -10.02
N ILE A 227 25.38 -32.90 -10.43
CA ILE A 227 24.65 -31.97 -11.30
C ILE A 227 24.70 -32.50 -12.74
N THR A 228 23.54 -32.84 -13.29
CA THR A 228 23.35 -33.28 -14.69
C THR A 228 22.20 -32.53 -15.33
N ASP A 229 22.06 -32.54 -16.66
CA ASP A 229 20.94 -31.89 -17.33
C ASP A 229 19.59 -32.51 -16.95
N MET A 230 19.55 -33.83 -16.72
CA MET A 230 18.35 -34.51 -16.22
C MET A 230 18.00 -34.04 -14.80
N TRP A 231 19.00 -33.82 -13.95
CA TRP A 231 18.78 -33.25 -12.62
C TRP A 231 18.21 -31.83 -12.71
N LYS A 232 18.75 -30.96 -13.58
CA LYS A 232 18.23 -29.60 -13.81
C LYS A 232 16.77 -29.62 -14.26
N LYS A 233 16.44 -30.47 -15.25
CA LYS A 233 15.05 -30.67 -15.72
C LYS A 233 14.11 -31.13 -14.60
N ASN A 234 14.57 -32.04 -13.74
CA ASN A 234 13.80 -32.52 -12.59
C ASN A 234 13.58 -31.43 -11.54
N VAL A 235 14.57 -30.58 -11.27
CA VAL A 235 14.42 -29.42 -10.38
C VAL A 235 13.32 -28.49 -10.90
N ILE A 236 13.37 -28.12 -12.19
CA ILE A 236 12.35 -27.26 -12.80
C ILE A 236 10.97 -27.91 -12.71
N ARG A 237 10.83 -29.17 -13.15
CA ARG A 237 9.56 -29.91 -13.11
C ARG A 237 8.96 -29.95 -11.70
N ASN A 238 9.78 -30.24 -10.69
CA ASN A 238 9.32 -30.27 -9.31
C ASN A 238 8.86 -28.89 -8.81
N ARG A 239 9.52 -27.81 -9.24
CA ARG A 239 9.12 -26.44 -8.85
C ARG A 239 7.86 -25.97 -9.57
N ILE A 240 7.64 -26.39 -10.81
CA ILE A 240 6.37 -26.17 -11.52
C ILE A 240 5.23 -26.84 -10.76
N GLN A 241 5.39 -28.10 -10.36
CA GLN A 241 4.37 -28.80 -9.56
C GLN A 241 4.08 -28.06 -8.24
N ILE A 242 5.11 -27.60 -7.54
CA ILE A 242 4.94 -26.82 -6.30
C ILE A 242 4.19 -25.51 -6.57
N PHE A 243 4.49 -24.81 -7.66
CA PHE A 243 3.77 -23.61 -8.08
C PHE A 243 2.29 -23.90 -8.35
N GLU A 244 1.98 -24.94 -9.13
CA GLU A 244 0.60 -25.32 -9.46
C GLU A 244 -0.20 -25.64 -8.20
N GLN A 245 0.38 -26.37 -7.25
CA GLN A 245 -0.26 -26.67 -5.97
C GLN A 245 -0.48 -25.42 -5.10
N MET A 246 0.49 -24.51 -5.05
CA MET A 246 0.34 -23.24 -4.32
C MET A 246 -0.70 -22.34 -4.96
N LYS A 247 -0.74 -22.25 -6.30
CA LYS A 247 -1.76 -21.50 -7.06
C LYS A 247 -3.15 -22.07 -6.82
N LEU A 248 -3.32 -23.38 -6.97
CA LEU A 248 -4.60 -24.05 -6.70
C LEU A 248 -5.05 -23.83 -5.25
N SER A 249 -4.13 -23.94 -4.28
CA SER A 249 -4.43 -23.67 -2.88
C SER A 249 -4.88 -22.23 -2.67
N LEU A 250 -4.24 -21.27 -3.32
CA LEU A 250 -4.61 -19.86 -3.23
C LEU A 250 -6.02 -19.59 -3.78
N GLU A 251 -6.40 -20.28 -4.87
CA GLU A 251 -7.71 -20.12 -5.53
C GLU A 251 -8.84 -20.83 -4.77
N THR A 252 -8.56 -22.01 -4.20
CA THR A 252 -9.60 -22.88 -3.62
C THR A 252 -9.67 -22.81 -2.09
N ASP A 253 -8.57 -22.47 -1.41
CA ASP A 253 -8.48 -22.37 0.04
C ASP A 253 -7.42 -21.34 0.46
N PRO A 254 -7.71 -20.03 0.35
CA PRO A 254 -6.75 -18.97 0.67
C PRO A 254 -6.18 -19.06 2.10
N LEU A 255 -6.92 -19.67 3.04
CA LEU A 255 -6.49 -19.87 4.42
C LEU A 255 -5.38 -20.93 4.55
N PHE A 256 -5.07 -21.69 3.50
CA PHE A 256 -3.92 -22.60 3.44
C PHE A 256 -2.63 -21.93 3.90
N PHE A 257 -2.35 -20.71 3.41
CA PHE A 257 -1.13 -19.97 3.76
C PHE A 257 -1.13 -19.46 5.20
N VAL A 258 -2.30 -19.24 5.80
CA VAL A 258 -2.42 -18.87 7.22
C VAL A 258 -2.19 -20.10 8.10
N ARG A 259 -2.84 -21.22 7.79
CA ARG A 259 -2.67 -22.47 8.55
C ARG A 259 -1.25 -23.02 8.46
N ASN A 260 -0.59 -22.78 7.33
CA ASN A 260 0.77 -23.20 7.04
C ASN A 260 1.72 -21.99 6.96
N ALA A 261 1.52 -20.99 7.82
CA ALA A 261 2.36 -19.79 7.85
C ALA A 261 3.85 -20.13 7.98
N ALA A 262 4.69 -19.36 7.27
CA ALA A 262 6.14 -19.50 7.40
C ALA A 262 6.60 -19.04 8.80
N THR A 263 7.62 -19.68 9.36
CA THR A 263 8.19 -19.27 10.64
C THR A 263 9.30 -18.25 10.43
N ALA A 264 9.40 -17.27 11.32
CA ALA A 264 10.44 -16.27 11.28
C ALA A 264 10.88 -15.86 12.68
N GLU A 265 12.09 -15.33 12.77
CA GLU A 265 12.72 -14.84 13.99
C GLU A 265 13.11 -13.37 13.83
N TRP A 266 13.01 -12.61 14.93
CA TRP A 266 13.41 -11.21 14.95
C TRP A 266 14.92 -11.04 14.76
N ASN A 267 15.27 -10.16 13.84
CA ASN A 267 16.60 -9.61 13.71
C ASN A 267 16.67 -8.29 14.47
N GLU A 268 17.70 -8.10 15.28
CA GLU A 268 17.90 -6.86 16.04
C GLU A 268 18.05 -5.61 15.15
N LYS A 269 18.26 -5.78 13.83
CA LYS A 269 18.20 -4.72 12.83
C LYS A 269 16.77 -4.29 12.43
N GLY A 270 15.72 -4.82 13.07
CA GLY A 270 14.36 -4.31 12.89
C GLY A 270 13.50 -5.04 11.85
N TYR A 271 13.75 -6.33 11.60
CA TYR A 271 13.01 -7.14 10.62
C TYR A 271 13.00 -8.63 10.98
N PHE A 272 12.31 -9.45 10.19
CA PHE A 272 12.17 -10.89 10.42
C PHE A 272 12.99 -11.70 9.42
N ASN A 273 13.89 -12.55 9.91
CA ASN A 273 14.52 -13.58 9.10
C ASN A 273 13.66 -14.85 9.11
N LEU A 274 13.35 -15.36 7.91
CA LEU A 274 12.65 -16.63 7.77
C LEU A 274 13.50 -17.77 8.32
N THR A 275 12.89 -18.68 9.08
CA THR A 275 13.49 -19.95 9.49
C THR A 275 12.91 -21.12 8.69
N SER A 276 11.73 -20.96 8.10
CA SER A 276 11.12 -21.92 7.17
C SER A 276 10.26 -21.23 6.11
N GLY A 277 9.74 -21.98 5.14
CA GLY A 277 8.65 -21.51 4.27
C GLY A 277 9.05 -20.52 3.16
N LYS A 278 10.33 -20.40 2.83
CA LYS A 278 10.89 -19.51 1.79
C LYS A 278 10.15 -19.57 0.44
N HIS A 279 9.77 -20.77 -0.01
CA HIS A 279 9.00 -20.92 -1.26
C HIS A 279 7.61 -20.30 -1.18
N ARG A 280 6.90 -20.47 -0.04
CA ARG A 280 5.57 -19.89 0.15
C ARG A 280 5.62 -18.37 0.23
N THR A 281 6.60 -17.82 0.95
CA THR A 281 6.73 -16.36 1.09
C THR A 281 7.12 -15.70 -0.23
N THR A 282 8.10 -16.25 -0.95
CA THR A 282 8.47 -15.74 -2.28
C THR A 282 7.36 -15.92 -3.31
N PHE A 283 6.59 -17.02 -3.27
CA PHE A 283 5.42 -17.21 -4.11
C PHE A 283 4.37 -16.12 -3.88
N LEU A 284 3.99 -15.87 -2.62
CA LEU A 284 3.01 -14.84 -2.28
C LEU A 284 3.48 -13.45 -2.71
N ALA A 285 4.76 -13.12 -2.50
CA ALA A 285 5.35 -11.86 -2.96
C ALA A 285 5.35 -11.72 -4.49
N ALA A 286 5.64 -12.79 -5.23
CA ALA A 286 5.56 -12.81 -6.70
C ALA A 286 4.10 -12.66 -7.20
N TYR A 287 3.15 -13.29 -6.49
CA TYR A 287 1.72 -13.16 -6.75
C TYR A 287 1.17 -11.75 -6.44
N GLY A 288 1.93 -10.91 -5.73
CA GLY A 288 1.58 -9.52 -5.44
C GLY A 288 1.01 -9.27 -4.03
N TYR A 289 1.12 -10.24 -3.12
CA TYR A 289 0.74 -10.02 -1.73
C TYR A 289 1.72 -9.06 -1.04
N GLN A 290 1.15 -8.02 -0.44
CA GLN A 290 1.87 -6.98 0.31
C GLN A 290 2.12 -7.40 1.76
N TYR A 291 1.23 -8.23 2.30
CA TYR A 291 1.32 -8.77 3.65
C TYR A 291 1.28 -10.30 3.60
N ILE A 292 2.25 -10.93 4.24
CA ILE A 292 2.42 -12.39 4.23
C ILE A 292 2.22 -12.94 5.65
N PRO A 293 1.40 -13.99 5.84
CA PRO A 293 1.19 -14.58 7.14
C PRO A 293 2.46 -15.28 7.63
N LEU A 294 2.97 -14.84 8.78
CA LEU A 294 4.11 -15.45 9.47
C LEU A 294 3.71 -15.93 10.87
N LYS A 295 4.36 -17.00 11.33
CA LYS A 295 4.36 -17.48 12.71
C LYS A 295 5.60 -16.96 13.43
N ILE A 296 5.41 -16.11 14.44
CA ILE A 296 6.47 -15.37 15.14
C ILE A 296 6.28 -15.50 16.65
N LYS A 297 7.34 -15.48 17.45
CA LYS A 297 7.22 -15.45 18.92
C LYS A 297 6.54 -14.16 19.39
N LYS A 298 5.67 -14.23 20.40
CA LYS A 298 4.96 -13.07 20.96
C LYS A 298 5.93 -11.94 21.37
N SER A 299 7.03 -12.28 22.03
CA SER A 299 8.05 -11.32 22.46
C SER A 299 8.69 -10.57 21.30
N GLU A 300 8.92 -11.26 20.19
CA GLU A 300 9.53 -10.72 18.96
C GLU A 300 8.54 -9.85 18.18
N TYR A 301 7.28 -10.29 18.11
CA TYR A 301 6.21 -9.50 17.53
C TYR A 301 5.98 -8.18 18.29
N ASN A 302 6.07 -8.20 19.62
CA ASN A 302 5.98 -6.99 20.43
C ASN A 302 7.11 -5.98 20.12
N LYS A 303 8.32 -6.45 19.80
CA LYS A 303 9.42 -5.58 19.33
C LYS A 303 9.05 -4.91 18.00
N PHE A 304 8.48 -5.66 17.07
CA PHE A 304 8.03 -5.14 15.77
C PHE A 304 6.91 -4.11 15.91
N ILE A 305 5.92 -4.36 16.77
CA ILE A 305 4.80 -3.45 17.00
C ILE A 305 5.24 -2.11 17.61
N ASN A 306 6.31 -2.11 18.41
CA ASN A 306 6.86 -0.91 19.03
C ASN A 306 5.75 0.01 19.60
N LYS A 307 4.95 -0.58 20.53
CA LYS A 307 3.66 -0.03 20.95
C LYS A 307 3.73 1.45 21.40
N GLU A 308 4.78 1.81 22.12
CA GLU A 308 4.98 3.18 22.58
C GLU A 308 5.16 4.16 21.42
N ALA A 309 5.96 3.81 20.40
CA ALA A 309 6.20 4.69 19.27
C ALA A 309 4.95 4.85 18.40
N VAL A 310 4.18 3.77 18.17
CA VAL A 310 2.95 3.85 17.39
C VAL A 310 1.85 4.64 18.11
N GLU A 311 1.78 4.58 19.43
CA GLU A 311 0.85 5.39 20.22
C GLU A 311 1.19 6.89 20.10
N LYS A 312 2.48 7.25 20.20
CA LYS A 312 2.94 8.63 19.99
C LYS A 312 2.62 9.13 18.57
N LEU A 313 2.92 8.35 17.55
CA LEU A 313 2.60 8.70 16.16
C LEU A 313 1.08 8.83 15.94
N SER A 314 0.29 7.92 16.52
CA SER A 314 -1.17 7.97 16.43
C SER A 314 -1.75 9.22 17.10
N LEU A 315 -1.18 9.67 18.21
CA LEU A 315 -1.57 10.93 18.87
C LEU A 315 -1.21 12.14 18.01
N TYR A 316 -0.01 12.16 17.43
CA TYR A 316 0.44 13.22 16.52
C TYR A 316 -0.50 13.37 15.30
N LEU A 317 -0.84 12.26 14.65
CA LEU A 317 -1.74 12.28 13.49
C LEU A 317 -3.16 12.75 13.84
N ARG A 318 -3.61 12.47 15.07
CA ARG A 318 -4.90 12.94 15.59
C ARG A 318 -4.90 14.45 15.86
N SER A 319 -3.82 15.00 16.42
CA SER A 319 -3.74 16.42 16.79
C SER A 319 -3.65 17.34 15.57
N GLU A 320 -2.95 16.92 14.52
CA GLU A 320 -2.77 17.71 13.29
C GLU A 320 -3.99 17.67 12.36
N ASN A 321 -5.05 16.92 12.71
CA ASN A 321 -6.19 16.60 11.83
C ASN A 321 -5.75 16.05 10.44
N SER A 322 -4.51 15.57 10.36
CA SER A 322 -3.83 15.16 9.13
C SER A 322 -3.89 13.65 9.01
N TYR A 323 -5.06 13.15 8.61
CA TYR A 323 -5.22 11.75 8.19
C TYR A 323 -4.88 11.55 6.71
N LYS A 324 -4.49 12.61 6.00
CA LYS A 324 -3.99 12.56 4.63
C LYS A 324 -2.48 12.35 4.68
N LEU A 325 -2.08 11.09 4.76
CA LEU A 325 -0.69 10.70 4.62
C LEU A 325 -0.36 10.56 3.14
N GLU A 326 0.65 11.27 2.66
CA GLU A 326 1.23 11.06 1.33
C GLU A 326 2.21 9.88 1.30
N THR A 327 2.33 9.12 2.40
CA THR A 327 3.24 7.99 2.52
C THR A 327 2.58 6.73 3.06
N VAL A 328 3.03 5.58 2.57
CA VAL A 328 2.71 4.28 3.15
C VAL A 328 3.49 4.10 4.45
N ILE A 329 2.79 3.77 5.53
CA ILE A 329 3.40 3.33 6.79
C ILE A 329 3.18 1.82 6.89
N PRO A 330 4.19 0.98 6.55
CA PRO A 330 4.06 -0.48 6.55
C PRO A 330 4.11 -1.02 7.98
N HIS A 331 3.11 -0.68 8.79
CA HIS A 331 3.00 -1.07 10.19
C HIS A 331 1.57 -1.50 10.52
N PRO A 332 1.36 -2.55 11.34
CA PRO A 332 0.05 -3.17 11.55
C PRO A 332 -1.07 -2.22 11.96
N TYR A 333 -0.74 -1.15 12.68
CA TYR A 333 -1.73 -0.17 13.11
C TYR A 333 -2.22 0.74 11.98
N PHE A 334 -1.52 0.80 10.85
CA PHE A 334 -1.84 1.66 9.71
C PHE A 334 -2.29 0.89 8.47
N PHE A 335 -2.46 -0.43 8.51
CA PHE A 335 -2.93 -1.20 7.33
C PHE A 335 -4.30 -0.74 6.83
N LYS A 336 -5.16 -0.26 7.74
CA LYS A 336 -6.46 0.35 7.39
C LYS A 336 -6.45 1.88 7.48
N HIS A 337 -5.34 2.48 7.92
CA HIS A 337 -5.14 3.93 7.91
C HIS A 337 -4.28 4.29 6.73
N ALA A 338 -4.91 4.64 5.62
CA ALA A 338 -4.48 5.73 4.77
C ALA A 338 -5.22 5.62 3.46
N GLN A 339 -5.68 6.77 3.03
CA GLN A 339 -6.07 7.09 1.67
C GLN A 339 -4.80 7.08 0.81
N ILE A 340 -4.15 5.92 0.70
CA ILE A 340 -2.95 5.75 -0.13
C ILE A 340 -3.44 5.85 -1.56
N LYS A 341 -3.21 7.01 -2.18
CA LYS A 341 -3.50 7.30 -3.59
C LYS A 341 -2.66 6.47 -4.56
N GLU A 342 -1.82 5.55 -4.10
CA GLU A 342 -0.87 4.85 -4.95
C GLU A 342 -1.31 3.43 -5.27
N ASN A 343 -2.25 3.33 -6.22
CA ASN A 343 -2.45 2.11 -7.00
C ASN A 343 -1.12 1.73 -7.67
N GLY A 344 -0.45 0.70 -7.16
CA GLY A 344 0.79 0.17 -7.74
C GLY A 344 2.08 0.39 -6.95
N TYR A 345 2.04 1.03 -5.78
CA TYR A 345 3.25 1.28 -4.95
C TYR A 345 4.10 0.02 -4.72
N TYR A 346 3.47 -1.09 -4.30
CA TYR A 346 4.20 -2.32 -4.01
C TYR A 346 4.71 -3.05 -5.26
N ILE A 347 3.99 -2.92 -6.37
CA ILE A 347 4.45 -3.45 -7.66
C ILE A 347 5.75 -2.73 -8.06
N PHE A 348 5.75 -1.40 -7.93
CA PHE A 348 6.93 -0.58 -8.14
C PHE A 348 8.06 -0.95 -7.18
N LEU A 349 7.78 -1.04 -5.88
CA LEU A 349 8.77 -1.38 -4.86
C LEU A 349 9.46 -2.70 -5.18
N ARG A 350 8.69 -3.71 -5.61
CA ARG A 350 9.24 -5.00 -6.04
C ARG A 350 10.13 -4.87 -7.27
N ALA A 351 9.67 -4.17 -8.32
CA ALA A 351 10.46 -3.98 -9.54
C ALA A 351 11.78 -3.24 -9.25
N LEU A 352 11.72 -2.21 -8.42
CA LEU A 352 12.88 -1.43 -7.99
C LEU A 352 13.90 -2.31 -7.24
N VAL A 353 13.42 -3.07 -6.26
CA VAL A 353 14.28 -3.95 -5.46
C VAL A 353 14.88 -5.07 -6.32
N ASP A 354 14.12 -5.66 -7.25
CA ASP A 354 14.63 -6.67 -8.19
C ASP A 354 15.74 -6.10 -9.09
N PHE A 355 15.52 -4.92 -9.66
CA PHE A 355 16.49 -4.22 -10.51
C PHE A 355 17.83 -4.01 -9.80
N PHE A 356 17.82 -3.39 -8.62
CA PHE A 356 19.06 -3.16 -7.87
C PHE A 356 19.68 -4.44 -7.31
N SER A 357 18.87 -5.48 -7.05
CA SER A 357 19.39 -6.78 -6.64
C SER A 357 20.19 -7.43 -7.76
N ARG A 358 19.72 -7.35 -9.01
CA ARG A 358 20.43 -7.86 -10.18
C ARG A 358 21.72 -7.09 -10.46
N ILE A 359 21.69 -5.76 -10.35
CA ILE A 359 22.90 -4.92 -10.47
C ILE A 359 23.93 -5.32 -9.41
N SER A 360 23.51 -5.37 -8.15
CA SER A 360 24.38 -5.76 -7.03
C SER A 360 24.97 -7.16 -7.25
N PHE A 361 24.12 -8.12 -7.64
CA PHE A 361 24.55 -9.48 -7.91
C PHE A 361 25.55 -9.59 -9.05
N LYS A 362 25.30 -8.91 -10.19
CA LYS A 362 26.20 -8.89 -11.34
C LYS A 362 27.57 -8.30 -10.99
N LYS A 363 27.59 -7.26 -10.14
CA LYS A 363 28.80 -6.54 -9.76
C LYS A 363 29.62 -7.27 -8.69
N TYR A 364 28.96 -7.91 -7.72
CA TYR A 364 29.61 -8.44 -6.51
C TYR A 364 29.50 -9.97 -6.35
N GLY A 365 28.78 -10.67 -7.23
CA GLY A 365 28.51 -12.11 -7.12
C GLY A 365 27.58 -12.49 -5.96
N LYS A 366 27.04 -11.50 -5.24
CA LYS A 366 26.06 -11.61 -4.15
C LYS A 366 25.22 -10.34 -4.11
N ILE A 367 24.07 -10.41 -3.44
CA ILE A 367 23.24 -9.23 -3.21
C ILE A 367 23.76 -8.53 -1.95
N ASP A 368 24.30 -7.32 -2.12
CA ASP A 368 24.88 -6.51 -1.05
C ASP A 368 24.49 -5.04 -1.23
N PHE A 369 23.41 -4.64 -0.55
CA PHE A 369 22.89 -3.27 -0.56
C PHE A 369 23.74 -2.30 0.25
N SER A 370 24.65 -2.78 1.11
CA SER A 370 25.57 -1.92 1.88
C SER A 370 26.58 -1.16 1.03
N LYS A 371 26.70 -1.56 -0.24
CA LYS A 371 27.54 -0.90 -1.23
C LYS A 371 26.83 0.24 -1.95
N LEU A 372 25.54 0.46 -1.70
CA LEU A 372 24.76 1.52 -2.33
C LEU A 372 24.68 2.75 -1.41
N ARG A 373 25.03 3.91 -1.96
CA ARG A 373 24.82 5.24 -1.40
C ARG A 373 23.57 5.86 -2.01
N ILE A 374 22.63 6.26 -1.17
CA ILE A 374 21.35 6.81 -1.61
C ILE A 374 21.19 8.22 -1.06
N CYS A 375 20.89 9.17 -1.94
CA CYS A 375 20.45 10.51 -1.56
C CYS A 375 18.92 10.58 -1.56
N ASP A 376 18.35 10.81 -0.39
CA ASP A 376 16.93 11.10 -0.21
C ASP A 376 16.68 12.60 -0.36
N CYS A 377 16.03 12.99 -1.45
CA CYS A 377 15.63 14.36 -1.77
C CYS A 377 14.13 14.59 -1.62
N ILE A 378 13.46 13.80 -0.79
CA ILE A 378 12.02 13.87 -0.61
C ILE A 378 11.62 14.13 0.84
N GLU A 379 11.03 15.30 1.09
CA GLU A 379 10.57 15.70 2.44
C GLU A 379 9.45 14.80 3.00
N GLU A 380 8.59 14.25 2.12
CA GLU A 380 7.47 13.38 2.45
C GLU A 380 7.46 12.12 1.56
N ASN A 381 7.10 10.94 2.07
CA ASN A 381 7.11 9.67 1.33
C ASN A 381 8.42 8.85 1.31
N CYS A 382 9.12 8.85 2.43
CA CYS A 382 10.43 8.19 2.58
C CYS A 382 10.39 6.65 2.72
N ASN A 383 9.26 5.96 2.45
CA ASN A 383 9.19 4.50 2.70
C ASN A 383 10.20 3.70 1.86
N ILE A 384 10.45 4.12 0.62
CA ILE A 384 11.45 3.50 -0.27
C ILE A 384 12.83 3.57 0.38
N VAL A 385 13.26 4.76 0.82
CA VAL A 385 14.60 4.93 1.40
C VAL A 385 14.73 4.23 2.76
N ARG A 386 13.65 4.12 3.54
CA ARG A 386 13.64 3.28 4.76
C ARG A 386 13.82 1.80 4.43
N LEU A 387 13.21 1.29 3.35
CA LEU A 387 13.45 -0.07 2.91
C LEU A 387 14.92 -0.29 2.52
N PHE A 388 15.50 0.59 1.72
CA PHE A 388 16.92 0.46 1.35
C PHE A 388 17.85 0.53 2.55
N SER A 389 17.61 1.46 3.48
CA SER A 389 18.33 1.53 4.75
C SER A 389 18.24 0.19 5.52
N ARG A 390 17.03 -0.40 5.60
CA ARG A 390 16.81 -1.71 6.23
C ARG A 390 17.55 -2.86 5.52
N MET A 391 17.67 -2.79 4.19
CA MET A 391 18.47 -3.72 3.40
C MET A 391 19.98 -3.48 3.56
N GLY A 392 20.39 -2.37 4.17
CA GLY A 392 21.76 -2.07 4.57
C GLY A 392 22.40 -0.89 3.83
N SER A 393 21.70 -0.23 2.91
CA SER A 393 22.24 0.91 2.15
C SER A 393 22.55 2.12 3.03
N CYS A 394 23.56 2.89 2.63
CA CYS A 394 23.90 4.17 3.25
C CYS A 394 22.98 5.26 2.69
N VAL A 395 22.02 5.71 3.48
CA VAL A 395 21.04 6.72 3.07
C VAL A 395 21.35 8.06 3.70
N TYR A 396 21.39 9.09 2.87
CA TYR A 396 21.70 10.47 3.22
C TYR A 396 20.51 11.37 2.89
N ARG A 397 20.06 12.15 3.86
CA ARG A 397 19.02 13.17 3.65
C ARG A 397 19.65 14.50 3.34
N SER A 398 19.01 15.14 2.37
CA SER A 398 19.31 16.46 1.87
C SER A 398 18.54 17.60 2.53
N TYR A 399 17.59 17.25 3.39
CA TYR A 399 16.63 18.15 4.00
C TYR A 399 16.52 17.86 5.50
N ASN A 400 16.03 18.86 6.24
CA ASN A 400 15.70 18.68 7.64
C ASN A 400 14.41 17.86 7.78
N SER A 401 14.50 16.73 8.47
CA SER A 401 13.36 15.82 8.61
C SER A 401 12.19 16.49 9.33
N SER A 402 10.99 16.38 8.75
CA SER A 402 9.75 16.87 9.38
C SER A 402 9.46 16.14 10.69
N ALA A 403 8.65 16.73 11.56
CA ALA A 403 8.24 16.10 12.81
C ALA A 403 7.55 14.75 12.59
N LEU A 404 6.67 14.66 11.57
CA LEU A 404 6.05 13.41 11.15
C LEU A 404 7.11 12.38 10.80
N GLN A 405 8.12 12.76 10.03
CA GLN A 405 9.13 11.82 9.57
C GLN A 405 10.01 11.31 10.71
N LEU A 406 10.41 12.19 11.63
CA LEU A 406 11.14 11.76 12.83
C LEU A 406 10.34 10.75 13.68
N GLN A 407 9.01 10.86 13.73
CA GLN A 407 8.17 9.90 14.44
C GLN A 407 8.09 8.54 13.71
N ILE A 408 8.00 8.54 12.37
CA ILE A 408 7.97 7.30 11.59
C ILE A 408 9.34 6.60 11.63
N ASP A 409 10.44 7.33 11.58
CA ASP A 409 11.77 6.75 11.72
C ASP A 409 11.96 6.10 13.10
N LYS A 410 11.48 6.75 14.17
CA LYS A 410 11.45 6.17 15.52
C LYS A 410 10.59 4.92 15.61
N LEU A 411 9.43 4.90 14.94
CA LEU A 411 8.57 3.72 14.88
C LEU A 411 9.33 2.50 14.37
N PHE A 412 10.13 2.69 13.32
CA PHE A 412 10.87 1.61 12.66
C PHE A 412 12.33 1.47 13.10
N ASN A 413 12.78 2.21 14.12
CA ASN A 413 14.19 2.30 14.54
C ASN A 413 15.14 2.54 13.36
N THR A 414 14.76 3.43 12.45
CA THR A 414 15.54 3.72 11.24
C THR A 414 16.52 4.86 11.53
N HIS A 415 17.80 4.62 11.27
CA HIS A 415 18.86 5.63 11.42
C HIS A 415 19.29 6.11 10.03
N LEU A 416 18.89 7.32 9.65
CA LEU A 416 19.32 7.96 8.41
C LEU A 416 20.32 9.08 8.73
N ASN A 417 21.31 9.26 7.87
CA ASN A 417 22.32 10.30 8.02
C ASN A 417 21.81 11.61 7.41
N ASN A 418 22.08 12.74 8.06
CA ASN A 418 21.86 14.07 7.47
C ASN A 418 23.20 14.60 6.93
N THR A 419 23.21 15.20 5.74
CA THR A 419 24.43 15.75 5.13
C THR A 419 24.17 17.06 4.40
N ASP A 420 25.11 18.00 4.54
CA ASP A 420 25.18 19.16 3.66
C ASP A 420 25.87 18.71 2.35
N PHE A 421 25.13 18.77 1.23
CA PHE A 421 25.36 18.27 -0.13
C PHE A 421 26.71 18.40 -0.85
N LYS A 422 27.82 18.73 -0.20
CA LYS A 422 29.03 19.12 -0.91
C LYS A 422 29.84 17.90 -1.38
N ASP A 423 29.80 17.66 -2.69
CA ASP A 423 30.80 16.96 -3.50
C ASP A 423 30.85 15.42 -3.42
N ASP A 424 29.77 14.76 -2.99
CA ASP A 424 29.68 13.29 -2.95
C ASP A 424 28.97 12.70 -4.20
N GLU A 425 29.53 11.62 -4.76
CA GLU A 425 28.90 10.78 -5.78
C GLU A 425 27.95 9.76 -5.11
N TYR A 426 26.71 9.69 -5.60
CA TYR A 426 25.69 8.76 -5.10
C TYR A 426 25.38 7.67 -6.13
N ASP A 427 24.99 6.48 -5.66
CA ASP A 427 24.46 5.47 -6.59
C ASP A 427 23.04 5.86 -7.00
N ILE A 428 22.21 6.28 -6.05
CA ILE A 428 20.78 6.56 -6.28
C ILE A 428 20.41 7.92 -5.70
N ALA A 429 19.66 8.73 -6.44
CA ALA A 429 18.99 9.91 -5.91
C ALA A 429 17.46 9.77 -6.06
N VAL A 430 16.71 10.05 -5.01
CA VAL A 430 15.24 9.89 -4.97
C VAL A 430 14.57 11.26 -4.85
N TYR A 431 13.64 11.57 -5.74
CA TYR A 431 12.95 12.87 -5.80
C TYR A 431 11.43 12.74 -5.93
N ASN A 432 10.69 13.72 -5.41
CA ASN A 432 9.30 13.97 -5.84
C ASN A 432 9.30 14.80 -7.12
N TYR A 433 8.45 14.46 -8.10
CA TYR A 433 8.32 15.18 -9.36
C TYR A 433 8.21 16.70 -9.18
N LYS A 434 7.34 17.18 -8.28
CA LYS A 434 7.12 18.62 -8.06
C LYS A 434 8.40 19.35 -7.64
N PHE A 435 9.23 18.67 -6.84
CA PHE A 435 10.50 19.20 -6.38
C PHE A 435 11.58 19.09 -7.46
N PHE A 436 11.57 17.98 -8.19
CA PHE A 436 12.52 17.69 -9.26
C PHE A 436 12.44 18.68 -10.42
N GLU A 437 11.23 19.09 -10.83
CA GLU A 437 11.04 20.09 -11.89
C GLU A 437 11.71 21.43 -11.55
N ASN A 438 11.62 21.87 -10.30
CA ASN A 438 12.28 23.08 -9.82
C ASN A 438 13.80 22.92 -9.82
N ILE A 439 14.33 21.75 -9.39
CA ILE A 439 15.77 21.49 -9.30
C ILE A 439 16.44 21.40 -10.67
N ILE A 440 15.81 20.77 -11.67
CA ILE A 440 16.38 20.71 -13.03
C ILE A 440 16.59 22.12 -13.58
N ASN A 441 15.60 22.99 -13.39
CA ASN A 441 15.66 24.35 -13.91
C ASN A 441 16.76 25.18 -13.21
N ASP A 442 17.08 24.85 -11.95
CA ASP A 442 18.10 25.51 -11.14
C ASP A 442 19.50 24.87 -11.22
N GLN A 443 19.70 23.78 -11.98
CA GLN A 443 20.96 23.01 -12.08
C GLN A 443 21.53 22.50 -10.73
N LYS A 444 20.67 22.24 -9.73
CA LYS A 444 21.08 21.77 -8.39
C LYS A 444 20.93 20.25 -8.21
N LEU A 445 21.00 19.50 -9.30
CA LEU A 445 20.89 18.04 -9.24
C LEU A 445 22.07 17.44 -8.50
N VAL A 446 21.77 16.50 -7.61
CA VAL A 446 22.79 15.63 -7.01
C VAL A 446 23.36 14.75 -8.11
N ASP A 447 24.67 14.53 -8.09
CA ASP A 447 25.27 13.59 -9.03
C ASP A 447 25.02 12.15 -8.56
N ALA A 448 24.29 11.42 -9.39
CA ALA A 448 23.92 10.04 -9.13
C ALA A 448 23.90 9.21 -10.41
N ASN A 449 24.15 7.90 -10.26
CA ASN A 449 24.05 6.93 -11.35
C ASN A 449 22.59 6.66 -11.75
N TYR A 450 21.67 6.66 -10.77
CA TYR A 450 20.26 6.36 -10.95
C TYR A 450 19.38 7.43 -10.29
N TYR A 451 18.30 7.84 -10.97
CA TYR A 451 17.32 8.80 -10.44
C TYR A 451 15.94 8.15 -10.32
N ILE A 452 15.38 8.16 -9.11
CA ILE A 452 14.02 7.68 -8.84
C ILE A 452 13.10 8.89 -8.70
N ILE A 453 12.13 9.03 -9.59
CA ILE A 453 11.18 10.15 -9.61
C ILE A 453 9.79 9.64 -9.23
N MET A 454 9.34 10.07 -8.06
CA MET A 454 8.02 9.74 -7.52
C MET A 454 6.94 10.70 -8.05
N GLN A 455 5.72 10.19 -8.24
CA GLN A 455 4.51 10.98 -8.54
C GLN A 455 4.49 11.77 -9.87
N ALA A 456 5.36 11.45 -10.82
CA ALA A 456 5.33 12.06 -12.16
C ALA A 456 4.16 11.50 -13.01
N GLN A 457 3.51 12.32 -13.83
CA GLN A 457 2.62 11.86 -14.91
C GLN A 457 3.42 11.37 -16.13
N ASN A 458 2.79 10.68 -17.10
CA ASN A 458 3.51 10.15 -18.28
C ASN A 458 4.17 11.27 -19.09
N ASP A 459 3.41 12.28 -19.47
CA ASP A 459 3.92 13.41 -20.27
C ASP A 459 5.01 14.21 -19.51
N GLU A 460 4.91 14.26 -18.19
CA GLU A 460 5.88 14.88 -17.29
C GLU A 460 7.20 14.10 -17.24
N PHE A 461 7.13 12.77 -17.17
CA PHE A 461 8.29 11.89 -17.16
C PHE A 461 9.05 11.89 -18.49
N GLU A 462 8.34 11.94 -19.63
CA GLU A 462 8.95 12.07 -20.95
C GLU A 462 9.80 13.35 -21.07
N LYS A 463 9.26 14.47 -20.61
CA LYS A 463 9.98 15.76 -20.59
C LYS A 463 11.25 15.69 -19.75
N ILE A 464 11.19 15.01 -18.60
CA ILE A 464 12.35 14.78 -17.73
C ILE A 464 13.41 13.94 -18.45
N CYS A 465 13.02 12.81 -19.03
CA CYS A 465 13.94 11.90 -19.74
C CYS A 465 14.67 12.63 -20.86
N PHE A 466 13.94 13.46 -21.63
CA PHE A 466 14.51 14.28 -22.68
C PHE A 466 15.58 15.27 -22.15
N LYS A 467 15.32 15.93 -21.02
CA LYS A 467 16.26 16.89 -20.42
C LYS A 467 17.51 16.24 -19.81
N MET A 468 17.40 15.01 -19.30
CA MET A 468 18.45 14.33 -18.52
C MET A 468 19.44 13.51 -19.36
N ASN A 469 19.26 13.46 -20.69
CA ASN A 469 20.19 12.90 -21.68
C ASN A 469 20.86 11.57 -21.25
N PHE A 470 20.07 10.48 -21.28
CA PHE A 470 20.46 9.07 -21.06
C PHE A 470 20.80 8.63 -19.62
N LYS A 471 20.59 9.44 -18.57
CA LYS A 471 20.62 8.94 -17.19
C LYS A 471 19.42 8.03 -16.90
N ILE A 472 19.59 6.98 -16.09
CA ILE A 472 18.53 5.99 -15.79
C ILE A 472 17.50 6.62 -14.85
N ILE A 473 16.26 6.74 -15.34
CA ILE A 473 15.16 7.35 -14.59
C ILE A 473 14.08 6.31 -14.33
N ILE A 474 13.63 6.22 -13.08
CA ILE A 474 12.65 5.26 -12.63
C ILE A 474 11.41 6.00 -12.13
N LYS A 475 10.26 5.74 -12.76
CA LYS A 475 9.00 6.47 -12.52
C LYS A 475 8.05 5.74 -11.58
N ILE A 476 7.38 6.50 -10.69
CA ILE A 476 6.19 6.04 -9.95
C ILE A 476 4.95 6.81 -10.44
N SER A 477 4.06 6.12 -11.15
CA SER A 477 2.70 6.60 -11.48
C SER A 477 1.73 5.41 -11.56
N TYR A 478 0.53 5.55 -12.14
CA TYR A 478 -0.46 4.48 -12.42
C TYR A 478 0.08 3.39 -13.40
N GLY A 479 1.20 2.77 -13.06
CA GLY A 479 2.16 2.09 -13.93
C GLY A 479 3.59 2.60 -13.66
N TYR A 480 4.56 1.68 -13.57
CA TYR A 480 5.98 2.02 -13.44
C TYR A 480 6.70 1.87 -14.78
N GLU A 481 7.75 2.66 -14.96
CA GLU A 481 8.61 2.61 -16.13
C GLU A 481 10.08 2.75 -15.70
N ILE A 482 10.94 1.88 -16.22
CA ILE A 482 12.40 1.91 -16.03
C ILE A 482 13.03 2.11 -17.42
N ARG A 483 13.86 3.15 -17.57
CA ARG A 483 14.59 3.43 -18.82
C ARG A 483 16.08 3.33 -18.61
N GLU A 484 16.73 2.47 -19.40
CA GLU A 484 18.18 2.32 -19.41
C GLU A 484 18.69 2.44 -20.85
N ASP A 485 19.60 3.40 -21.10
CA ASP A 485 20.32 3.60 -22.37
C ASP A 485 19.44 3.51 -23.64
N GLY A 486 18.32 4.24 -23.66
CA GLY A 486 17.42 4.30 -24.81
C GLY A 486 16.63 3.01 -25.10
N ASN A 487 16.76 1.98 -24.26
CA ASN A 487 15.98 0.75 -24.32
C ASN A 487 14.93 0.71 -23.21
N TYR A 488 13.74 0.26 -23.58
CA TYR A 488 12.57 0.18 -22.71
C TYR A 488 12.62 -1.09 -21.84
N LEU A 489 12.62 -0.94 -20.52
CA LEU A 489 12.06 -1.94 -19.61
C LEU A 489 10.62 -1.52 -19.30
N ILE A 490 9.73 -1.68 -20.28
CA ILE A 490 8.29 -1.56 -20.09
C ILE A 490 7.80 -2.88 -19.50
N GLU A 491 7.43 -2.91 -18.21
CA GLU A 491 6.48 -3.91 -17.74
C GLU A 491 5.09 -3.27 -17.75
N LYS A 492 4.47 -3.21 -18.95
CA LYS A 492 3.03 -2.97 -19.09
C LYS A 492 2.29 -4.17 -18.51
N ARG A 493 1.93 -4.11 -17.23
CA ARG A 493 0.86 -4.97 -16.71
C ARG A 493 -0.48 -4.30 -17.00
N HIS A 494 -1.11 -4.69 -18.11
CA HIS A 494 -2.56 -4.65 -18.19
C HIS A 494 -3.10 -5.87 -17.43
N GLY A 495 -3.87 -5.60 -16.38
CA GLY A 495 -4.51 -6.61 -15.53
C GLY A 495 -5.09 -5.96 -14.29
#